data_AF-R6DF77-F1
#
_entry.id   AF-R6DF77-F1
#
_cell.length_a   1.000
_cell.length_b   1.000
_cell.length_c   1.000
_cell.angle_alpha   90.00
_cell.angle_beta   90.00
_cell.angle_gamma   90.00
#
_symmetry.space_group_name_H-M   'P 1'
#
loop_
_entity.id
_entity.type
_entity.pdbx_description
1 polymer ?
#
loop_
_entity_poly.entity_id
_entity_poly.type
_entity_poly.pdbx_seq_one_letter_code
_entity_poly.pdbx_strand_id
1 'polypeptide(L)'
;MENSEWMKFGYHAIKPQFDEKKQALEFERSLSKVNNSISYWGGEASLAPCLRLHYYFADNSMIHVLKKHQIYRLLGADDRGRKSYNLNQQQSDSLYNQRTYICDSIFYYKTDIRIERMKYFPFELLGLQDKDTIILFTHEWALEGTKNYFNRVKLKQSIKWLNKNNYKFSFLK
;
A
#
# COMPACT_ATOMS: atom_id res chain seq x y z
N MET A 1 -14.15 15.78 15.58
CA MET A 1 -13.29 16.16 14.45
C MET A 1 -13.80 15.37 13.25
N GLU A 2 -14.28 16.04 12.21
CA GLU A 2 -14.63 15.36 10.96
C GLU A 2 -13.33 14.99 10.24
N ASN A 3 -13.18 13.73 9.81
CA ASN A 3 -12.01 13.35 9.03
C ASN A 3 -12.04 14.09 7.69
N SER A 4 -10.93 14.72 7.36
CA SER A 4 -10.72 15.29 6.05
C SER A 4 -10.69 14.19 4.98
N GLU A 5 -11.43 14.36 3.88
CA GLU A 5 -11.55 13.36 2.82
C GLU A 5 -10.22 13.00 2.12
N TRP A 6 -9.12 13.71 2.38
CA TRP A 6 -7.83 13.48 1.73
C TRP A 6 -6.98 12.37 2.36
N MET A 7 -7.31 11.87 3.56
CA MET A 7 -6.50 10.86 4.27
C MET A 7 -7.33 9.71 4.82
N LYS A 8 -6.79 8.49 4.71
CA LYS A 8 -7.36 7.27 5.26
C LYS A 8 -6.29 6.48 5.99
N PHE A 9 -6.72 5.68 6.95
CA PHE A 9 -5.86 4.92 7.85
C PHE A 9 -6.19 3.45 7.73
N GLY A 10 -5.16 2.61 7.75
CA GLY A 10 -5.32 1.18 7.55
C GLY A 10 -4.33 0.40 8.39
N TYR A 11 -4.73 -0.83 8.74
CA TYR A 11 -3.85 -1.76 9.42
C TYR A 11 -2.65 -2.13 8.54
N HIS A 12 -1.45 -2.09 9.13
CA HIS A 12 -0.20 -2.50 8.48
C HIS A 12 0.41 -3.75 9.13
N ALA A 13 0.58 -3.72 10.46
CA ALA A 13 1.05 -4.84 11.29
C ALA A 13 0.80 -4.57 12.78
N ILE A 14 1.01 -5.60 13.61
CA ILE A 14 0.96 -5.51 15.08
C ILE A 14 2.21 -4.82 15.62
N LYS A 15 3.38 -5.20 15.10
CA LYS A 15 4.69 -4.70 15.49
C LYS A 15 5.64 -4.65 14.28
N PRO A 16 6.71 -3.85 14.32
CA PRO A 16 7.73 -3.82 13.28
C PRO A 16 8.51 -5.15 13.16
N GLN A 17 8.62 -5.91 14.25
CA GLN A 17 9.25 -7.24 14.22
C GLN A 17 8.30 -8.23 13.56
N PHE A 18 8.80 -8.94 12.55
CA PHE A 18 8.00 -9.87 11.77
C PHE A 18 8.17 -11.31 12.28
N ASP A 19 7.06 -11.93 12.63
CA ASP A 19 6.93 -13.35 12.96
C ASP A 19 5.64 -13.84 12.29
N GLU A 20 5.78 -14.68 11.28
CA GLU A 20 4.65 -15.18 10.47
C GLU A 20 3.59 -15.90 11.30
N LYS A 21 4.03 -16.76 12.24
CA LYS A 21 3.13 -17.58 13.06
C LYS A 21 2.32 -16.70 14.01
N LYS A 22 3.00 -15.76 14.66
CA LYS A 22 2.36 -14.81 15.57
C LYS A 22 1.43 -13.87 14.81
N GLN A 23 1.87 -13.37 13.66
CA GLN A 23 1.09 -12.49 12.81
C GLN A 23 -0.22 -13.16 12.39
N ALA A 24 -0.18 -14.42 11.94
CA ALA A 24 -1.39 -15.16 11.56
C ALA A 24 -2.34 -15.37 12.74
N LEU A 25 -1.82 -15.79 13.91
CA LEU A 25 -2.64 -16.07 15.10
C LEU A 25 -3.34 -14.81 15.65
N GLU A 26 -2.67 -13.67 15.62
CA GLU A 26 -3.20 -12.42 16.20
C GLU A 26 -3.86 -11.49 15.16
N PHE A 27 -3.87 -11.87 13.88
CA PHE A 27 -4.25 -11.01 12.76
C PHE A 27 -5.65 -10.41 12.94
N GLU A 28 -6.69 -11.23 13.02
CA GLU A 28 -8.09 -10.75 13.09
C GLU A 28 -8.33 -9.85 14.30
N ARG A 29 -7.82 -10.25 15.46
CA ARG A 29 -7.93 -9.46 16.70
C ARG A 29 -7.25 -8.11 16.56
N SER A 30 -6.05 -8.07 15.97
CA SER A 30 -5.28 -6.84 15.82
C SER A 30 -5.85 -5.91 14.74
N LEU A 31 -6.30 -6.47 13.61
CA LEU A 31 -7.03 -5.75 12.57
C LEU A 31 -8.29 -5.10 13.13
N SER A 32 -9.10 -5.87 13.85
CA SER A 32 -10.33 -5.36 14.48
C SER A 32 -10.04 -4.24 15.47
N LYS A 33 -9.01 -4.39 16.32
CA LYS A 33 -8.62 -3.34 17.28
C LYS A 33 -8.22 -2.04 16.57
N VAL A 34 -7.43 -2.13 15.50
CA VAL A 34 -6.99 -0.96 14.74
C VAL A 34 -8.16 -0.30 14.03
N ASN A 35 -9.00 -1.08 13.34
CA ASN A 35 -10.18 -0.54 12.66
C ASN A 35 -11.13 0.14 13.65
N ASN A 36 -11.46 -0.52 14.77
CA ASN A 36 -12.31 0.06 15.81
C ASN A 36 -11.71 1.35 16.38
N SER A 37 -10.39 1.40 16.55
CA SER A 37 -9.72 2.62 17.01
C SER A 37 -9.88 3.74 15.99
N ILE A 38 -9.58 3.49 14.71
CA ILE A 38 -9.75 4.45 13.62
C ILE A 38 -11.19 4.94 13.53
N SER A 39 -12.16 4.03 13.55
CA SER A 39 -13.58 4.37 13.54
C SER A 39 -14.00 5.20 14.74
N TYR A 40 -13.45 4.93 15.92
CA TYR A 40 -13.76 5.69 17.13
C TYR A 40 -13.32 7.15 17.04
N TRP A 41 -12.06 7.42 16.63
CA TRP A 41 -11.55 8.79 16.62
C TRP A 41 -11.80 9.55 15.30
N GLY A 42 -11.92 8.85 14.17
CA GLY A 42 -12.05 9.43 12.83
C GLY A 42 -13.31 9.01 12.06
N GLY A 43 -14.13 8.11 12.59
CA GLY A 43 -15.30 7.57 11.89
C GLY A 43 -14.95 6.51 10.83
N GLU A 44 -15.94 5.71 10.44
CA GLU A 44 -15.81 4.62 9.45
C GLU A 44 -15.26 5.11 8.10
N ALA A 45 -15.63 6.33 7.70
CA ALA A 45 -15.14 6.95 6.47
C ALA A 45 -13.60 7.14 6.45
N SER A 46 -12.93 7.04 7.60
CA SER A 46 -11.46 7.11 7.73
C SER A 46 -10.74 5.82 7.41
N LEU A 47 -11.43 4.69 7.31
CA LEU A 47 -10.80 3.42 7.01
C LEU A 47 -10.29 3.39 5.56
N ALA A 48 -9.06 2.92 5.41
CA ALA A 48 -8.47 2.71 4.10
C ALA A 48 -9.12 1.50 3.42
N PRO A 49 -9.71 1.67 2.21
CA PRO A 49 -10.33 0.56 1.48
C PRO A 49 -9.29 -0.37 0.82
N CYS A 50 -8.03 0.07 0.75
CA CYS A 50 -6.90 -0.66 0.21
C CYS A 50 -5.78 -0.68 1.25
N LEU A 51 -5.27 -1.86 1.58
CA LEU A 51 -4.24 -2.04 2.60
C LEU A 51 -2.90 -2.44 2.01
N ARG A 52 -1.84 -2.19 2.76
CA ARG A 52 -0.51 -2.74 2.53
C ARG A 52 -0.10 -3.44 3.81
N LEU A 53 0.00 -4.77 3.82
CA LEU A 53 0.45 -5.48 5.01
C LEU A 53 1.98 -5.53 5.07
N HIS A 54 2.50 -5.60 6.28
CA HIS A 54 3.93 -5.69 6.52
C HIS A 54 4.55 -6.90 5.82
N TYR A 55 5.71 -6.68 5.21
CA TYR A 55 6.40 -7.64 4.31
C TYR A 55 5.60 -8.19 3.12
N TYR A 56 4.40 -7.66 2.85
CA TYR A 56 3.45 -8.25 1.91
C TYR A 56 3.06 -9.68 2.30
N PHE A 57 2.89 -9.94 3.60
CA PHE A 57 2.54 -11.26 4.09
C PHE A 57 1.05 -11.35 4.42
N ALA A 58 0.40 -12.35 3.83
CA ALA A 58 -0.89 -12.88 4.26
C ALA A 58 -1.04 -14.28 3.69
N ASP A 59 -1.48 -15.24 4.50
CA ASP A 59 -1.92 -16.55 4.00
C ASP A 59 -3.40 -16.52 3.63
N ASN A 60 -3.93 -17.65 3.13
CA ASN A 60 -5.34 -17.77 2.75
C ASN A 60 -6.31 -17.50 3.92
N SER A 61 -5.93 -17.83 5.16
CA SER A 61 -6.76 -17.57 6.34
C SER A 61 -6.86 -16.07 6.63
N MET A 62 -5.73 -15.35 6.52
CA MET A 62 -5.68 -13.90 6.67
C MET A 62 -6.46 -13.20 5.54
N ILE A 63 -6.36 -13.70 4.30
CA ILE A 63 -7.18 -13.18 3.20
C ILE A 63 -8.68 -13.39 3.46
N HIS A 64 -9.08 -14.53 4.03
CA HIS A 64 -10.47 -14.76 4.42
C HIS A 64 -10.94 -13.74 5.47
N VAL A 65 -10.11 -13.48 6.49
CA VAL A 65 -10.37 -12.44 7.51
C VAL A 65 -10.52 -11.06 6.87
N LEU A 66 -9.63 -10.66 5.95
CA LEU A 66 -9.74 -9.37 5.25
C LEU A 66 -11.10 -9.23 4.54
N LYS A 67 -11.56 -10.28 3.85
CA LYS A 67 -12.87 -10.30 3.18
C LYS A 67 -14.04 -10.15 4.16
N LYS A 68 -13.97 -10.80 5.34
CA LYS A 68 -14.97 -10.62 6.41
C LYS A 68 -15.05 -9.16 6.88
N HIS A 69 -13.92 -8.45 6.85
CA HIS A 69 -13.84 -7.01 7.13
C HIS A 69 -14.07 -6.12 5.89
N GLN A 70 -14.59 -6.68 4.79
CA GLN A 70 -14.88 -5.97 3.54
C GLN A 70 -13.64 -5.30 2.89
N ILE A 71 -12.45 -5.83 3.15
CA ILE A 71 -11.20 -5.37 2.54
C ILE A 71 -10.86 -6.29 1.36
N TYR A 72 -11.02 -5.75 0.16
CA TYR A 72 -10.84 -6.50 -1.10
C TYR A 72 -9.63 -6.04 -1.92
N ARG A 73 -8.78 -5.16 -1.38
CA ARG A 73 -7.72 -4.52 -2.15
C ARG A 73 -6.41 -4.45 -1.38
N LEU A 74 -5.32 -4.86 -2.04
CA LEU A 74 -4.00 -4.95 -1.44
C LEU A 74 -2.92 -4.33 -2.33
N LEU A 75 -2.04 -3.53 -1.73
CA LEU A 75 -0.85 -2.97 -2.38
C LEU A 75 0.30 -3.99 -2.31
N GLY A 76 0.69 -4.54 -3.45
CA GLY A 76 1.77 -5.51 -3.62
C GLY A 76 3.16 -4.90 -3.75
N ALA A 77 4.14 -5.78 -3.94
CA ALA A 77 5.56 -5.43 -3.98
C ALA A 77 5.98 -4.54 -5.16
N ASP A 78 6.96 -3.67 -4.92
CA ASP A 78 7.68 -2.91 -5.96
C ASP A 78 8.80 -3.73 -6.62
N ASP A 79 9.32 -4.76 -5.94
CA ASP A 79 10.47 -5.57 -6.38
C ASP A 79 10.04 -6.80 -7.20
N ARG A 80 10.78 -7.10 -8.29
CA ARG A 80 10.57 -8.33 -9.08
C ARG A 80 10.93 -9.56 -8.25
N GLY A 81 10.15 -10.63 -8.40
CA GLY A 81 10.39 -11.89 -7.72
C GLY A 81 9.95 -11.92 -6.26
N ARG A 82 9.53 -10.78 -5.69
CA ARG A 82 9.02 -10.74 -4.32
C ARG A 82 7.59 -11.24 -4.27
N LYS A 83 7.37 -12.32 -3.53
CA LYS A 83 6.03 -12.87 -3.27
C LYS A 83 5.14 -11.81 -2.62
N SER A 84 3.91 -11.69 -3.12
CA SER A 84 2.89 -10.80 -2.55
C SER A 84 1.74 -11.63 -1.96
N TYR A 85 1.59 -11.57 -0.64
CA TYR A 85 0.49 -12.17 0.11
C TYR A 85 0.37 -13.68 -0.14
N ASN A 86 -0.86 -14.16 -0.38
CA ASN A 86 -1.16 -15.56 -0.60
C ASN A 86 -0.90 -15.99 -2.06
N LEU A 87 -0.46 -15.07 -2.93
CA LEU A 87 -0.13 -15.38 -4.31
C LEU A 87 1.09 -16.29 -4.35
N ASN A 88 1.06 -17.29 -5.22
CA ASN A 88 2.26 -18.06 -5.55
C ASN A 88 3.25 -17.21 -6.38
N GLN A 89 4.43 -17.78 -6.69
CA GLN A 89 5.47 -17.04 -7.40
C GLN A 89 5.02 -16.58 -8.80
N GLN A 90 4.40 -17.47 -9.58
CA GLN A 90 3.93 -17.16 -10.93
C GLN A 90 2.88 -16.04 -10.91
N GLN A 91 1.97 -16.08 -9.93
CA GLN A 91 0.95 -15.05 -9.72
C GLN A 91 1.57 -13.71 -9.28
N SER A 92 2.58 -13.75 -8.40
CA SER A 92 3.32 -12.56 -7.98
C SER A 92 4.10 -11.92 -9.13
N ASP A 93 4.69 -12.74 -10.00
CA ASP A 93 5.37 -12.26 -11.21
C ASP A 93 4.37 -11.68 -12.23
N SER A 94 3.17 -12.27 -12.30
CA SER A 94 2.07 -11.75 -13.12
C SER A 94 1.63 -10.37 -12.61
N LEU A 95 1.41 -10.21 -11.30
CA LEU A 95 1.17 -8.91 -10.66
C LEU A 95 2.30 -7.92 -10.95
N TYR A 96 3.56 -8.36 -10.91
CA TYR A 96 4.70 -7.49 -11.16
C TYR A 96 4.70 -6.92 -12.59
N ASN A 97 4.41 -7.77 -13.58
CA ASN A 97 4.44 -7.43 -15.00
C ASN A 97 3.18 -6.67 -15.44
N GLN A 98 2.01 -7.12 -14.98
CA GLN A 98 0.70 -6.60 -15.38
C GLN A 98 0.24 -5.43 -14.50
N ARG A 99 0.93 -5.16 -13.39
CA ARG A 99 0.64 -4.10 -12.40
C ARG A 99 -0.61 -4.33 -11.56
N THR A 100 -1.56 -5.10 -12.05
CA THR A 100 -2.74 -5.54 -11.31
C THR A 100 -2.92 -7.05 -11.43
N TYR A 101 -3.47 -7.68 -10.40
CA TYR A 101 -3.84 -9.09 -10.43
C TYR A 101 -5.10 -9.31 -9.59
N ILE A 102 -5.96 -10.24 -9.97
CA ILE A 102 -7.17 -10.58 -9.21
C ILE A 102 -7.11 -12.06 -8.82
N CYS A 103 -7.30 -12.35 -7.54
CA CYS A 103 -7.36 -13.71 -7.02
C CYS A 103 -8.32 -13.78 -5.83
N ASP A 104 -9.24 -14.74 -5.85
CA ASP A 104 -10.24 -14.97 -4.80
C ASP A 104 -11.02 -13.71 -4.39
N SER A 105 -11.39 -12.90 -5.38
CA SER A 105 -12.07 -11.60 -5.24
C SER A 105 -11.25 -10.49 -4.56
N ILE A 106 -9.94 -10.69 -4.39
CA ILE A 106 -9.01 -9.64 -3.97
C ILE A 106 -8.32 -9.05 -5.20
N PHE A 107 -8.30 -7.72 -5.27
CA PHE A 107 -7.52 -6.97 -6.24
C PHE A 107 -6.16 -6.61 -5.63
N TYR A 108 -5.11 -7.00 -6.33
CA TYR A 108 -3.74 -6.68 -5.99
C TYR A 108 -3.23 -5.60 -6.93
N TYR A 109 -2.56 -4.59 -6.38
CA TYR A 109 -1.97 -3.51 -7.16
C TYR A 109 -0.48 -3.40 -6.86
N LYS A 110 0.35 -3.44 -7.89
CA LYS A 110 1.79 -3.25 -7.76
C LYS A 110 2.11 -1.84 -7.26
N THR A 111 3.09 -1.74 -6.37
CA THR A 111 3.72 -0.44 -6.07
C THR A 111 4.61 -0.04 -7.23
N ASP A 112 4.41 1.15 -7.81
CA ASP A 112 5.19 1.61 -8.97
C ASP A 112 6.49 2.27 -8.58
N ILE A 113 6.40 3.17 -7.61
CA ILE A 113 7.53 3.96 -7.15
C ILE A 113 7.61 3.84 -5.64
N ARG A 114 8.81 3.50 -5.18
CA ARG A 114 9.22 3.66 -3.80
C ARG A 114 10.18 4.84 -3.69
N ILE A 115 9.77 5.93 -3.05
CA ILE A 115 10.46 7.23 -3.09
C ILE A 115 11.94 7.12 -2.70
N GLU A 116 12.22 6.39 -1.62
CA GLU A 116 13.58 6.20 -1.13
C GLU A 116 14.46 5.31 -2.02
N ARG A 117 13.87 4.63 -3.00
CA ARG A 117 14.58 3.79 -3.98
C ARG A 117 14.75 4.43 -5.35
N MET A 118 14.07 5.55 -5.62
CA MET A 118 14.22 6.26 -6.90
C MET A 118 15.67 6.70 -7.10
N LYS A 119 16.26 6.34 -8.24
CA LYS A 119 17.62 6.70 -8.64
C LYS A 119 17.63 7.87 -9.62
N TYR A 120 16.70 7.88 -10.56
CA TYR A 120 16.62 8.82 -11.69
C TYR A 120 15.21 9.39 -11.80
N PHE A 121 14.82 10.18 -10.80
CA PHE A 121 13.41 10.46 -10.54
C PHE A 121 12.60 11.11 -11.68
N PRO A 122 13.14 11.99 -12.55
CA PRO A 122 12.35 12.52 -13.66
C PRO A 122 12.06 11.43 -14.70
N PHE A 123 13.03 10.57 -15.01
CA PHE A 123 12.89 9.50 -16.00
C PHE A 123 11.97 8.38 -15.53
N GLU A 124 12.05 8.02 -14.25
CA GLU A 124 11.15 7.03 -13.64
C GLU A 124 9.68 7.48 -13.71
N LEU A 125 9.40 8.77 -13.51
CA LEU A 125 8.05 9.33 -13.65
C LEU A 125 7.59 9.38 -15.11
N LEU A 126 8.46 9.81 -16.03
CA LEU A 126 8.14 9.85 -17.47
C LEU A 126 7.75 8.46 -18.00
N GLY A 127 8.41 7.39 -17.53
CA GLY A 127 8.05 6.02 -17.88
C GLY A 127 6.67 5.57 -17.40
N LEU A 128 5.98 6.37 -16.58
CA LEU A 128 4.64 6.11 -16.07
C LEU A 128 3.56 7.01 -16.68
N GLN A 129 3.91 7.92 -17.60
CA GLN A 129 2.99 8.95 -18.12
C GLN A 129 1.70 8.40 -18.75
N ASP A 130 1.78 7.23 -19.37
CA ASP A 130 0.63 6.60 -20.04
C ASP A 130 -0.11 5.60 -19.13
N LYS A 131 0.22 5.56 -17.84
CA LYS A 131 -0.45 4.67 -16.88
C LYS A 131 -1.71 5.34 -16.36
N ASP A 132 -2.79 4.58 -16.29
CA ASP A 132 -4.07 4.99 -15.72
C ASP A 132 -3.96 5.25 -14.21
N THR A 133 -3.21 4.40 -13.52
CA THR A 133 -3.03 4.42 -12.07
C THR A 133 -1.54 4.32 -11.73
N ILE A 134 -1.09 5.20 -10.83
CA ILE A 134 0.29 5.21 -10.31
C ILE A 134 0.26 5.10 -8.79
N ILE A 135 0.95 4.11 -8.24
CA ILE A 135 1.08 3.92 -6.79
C ILE A 135 2.45 4.39 -6.33
N LEU A 136 2.46 5.49 -5.58
CA LEU A 136 3.63 6.01 -4.86
C LEU A 136 3.65 5.49 -3.42
N PHE A 137 4.81 5.03 -2.96
CA PHE A 137 5.01 4.55 -1.60
C PHE A 137 6.29 5.10 -0.99
N THR A 138 6.28 5.33 0.32
CA THR A 138 7.49 5.59 1.11
C THR A 138 7.26 5.24 2.58
N HIS A 139 8.34 5.18 3.35
CA HIS A 139 8.29 5.05 4.80
C HIS A 139 8.51 6.40 5.48
N GLU A 140 7.93 6.58 6.67
CA GLU A 140 8.11 7.80 7.48
C GLU A 140 9.59 8.06 7.80
N TRP A 141 10.33 7.03 8.26
CA TRP A 141 11.76 7.13 8.53
C TRP A 141 12.57 7.57 7.30
N ALA A 142 12.06 7.31 6.09
CA ALA A 142 12.72 7.67 4.84
C ALA A 142 12.43 9.12 4.42
N LEU A 143 11.55 9.82 5.16
CA LEU A 143 11.26 11.24 5.00
C LEU A 143 11.75 12.07 6.19
N GLU A 144 12.08 11.47 7.32
CA GLU A 144 12.46 12.18 8.54
C GLU A 144 13.95 12.62 8.55
N GLY A 145 14.23 13.77 9.16
CA GLY A 145 15.59 14.25 9.41
C GLY A 145 16.28 14.89 8.19
N THR A 146 17.44 15.51 8.42
CA THR A 146 18.19 16.25 7.38
C THR A 146 18.77 15.32 6.32
N LYS A 147 19.19 14.12 6.70
CA LYS A 147 19.76 13.10 5.79
C LYS A 147 18.79 12.67 4.68
N ASN A 148 17.48 12.75 4.93
CA ASN A 148 16.45 12.35 3.98
C ASN A 148 15.80 13.52 3.22
N TYR A 149 16.42 14.71 3.25
CA TYR A 149 15.90 15.89 2.54
C TYR A 149 15.57 15.61 1.07
N PHE A 150 16.45 14.89 0.37
CA PHE A 150 16.24 14.54 -1.04
C PHE A 150 15.01 13.65 -1.26
N ASN A 151 14.63 12.78 -0.33
CA ASN A 151 13.42 11.97 -0.46
C ASN A 151 12.16 12.83 -0.36
N ARG A 152 12.16 13.85 0.52
CA ARG A 152 11.07 14.84 0.57
C ARG A 152 10.96 15.64 -0.72
N VAL A 153 12.10 16.01 -1.32
CA VAL A 153 12.14 16.67 -2.64
C VAL A 153 11.57 15.76 -3.71
N LYS A 154 12.00 14.49 -3.79
CA LYS A 154 11.46 13.49 -4.73
C LYS A 154 9.94 13.38 -4.60
N LEU A 155 9.42 13.16 -3.39
CA LEU A 155 7.98 13.08 -3.15
C LEU A 155 7.24 14.35 -3.62
N LYS A 156 7.72 15.54 -3.24
CA LYS A 156 7.12 16.81 -3.65
C LYS A 156 7.10 16.99 -5.18
N GLN A 157 8.18 16.60 -5.86
CA GLN A 157 8.27 16.70 -7.32
C GLN A 157 7.40 15.66 -8.01
N SER A 158 7.30 14.43 -7.50
CA SER A 158 6.38 13.41 -8.00
C SER A 158 4.93 13.89 -7.93
N ILE A 159 4.51 14.49 -6.81
CA ILE A 159 3.15 15.04 -6.66
C ILE A 159 2.90 16.18 -7.66
N LYS A 160 3.86 17.10 -7.85
CA LYS A 160 3.75 18.17 -8.84
C LYS A 160 3.64 17.63 -10.27
N TRP A 161 4.43 16.62 -10.60
CA TRP A 161 4.41 15.98 -11.91
C TRP A 161 3.07 15.28 -12.15
N LEU A 162 2.54 14.55 -11.17
CA LEU A 162 1.20 13.93 -11.25
C LEU A 162 0.12 14.98 -11.53
N ASN A 163 0.12 16.08 -10.77
CA ASN A 163 -0.84 17.17 -10.97
C ASN A 163 -0.72 17.80 -12.37
N LYS A 164 0.51 18.04 -12.86
CA LYS A 164 0.75 18.59 -14.21
C LYS A 164 0.25 17.67 -15.32
N ASN A 165 0.24 16.36 -15.09
CA ASN A 165 -0.24 15.36 -16.04
C ASN A 165 -1.71 14.95 -15.79
N ASN A 166 -2.48 15.79 -15.08
CA ASN A 166 -3.91 15.60 -14.83
C ASN A 166 -4.28 14.34 -14.03
N TYR A 167 -3.34 13.75 -13.29
CA TYR A 167 -3.66 12.69 -12.35
C TYR A 167 -4.48 13.23 -11.18
N LYS A 168 -5.46 12.44 -10.75
CA LYS A 168 -6.26 12.70 -9.55
C LYS A 168 -5.91 11.69 -8.47
N PHE A 169 -5.91 12.15 -7.24
CA PHE A 169 -5.77 11.26 -6.09
C PHE A 169 -6.98 10.31 -5.99
N SER A 170 -6.73 9.05 -5.68
CA SER A 170 -7.75 8.01 -5.52
C SER A 170 -7.40 7.11 -4.33
N PHE A 171 -8.41 6.64 -3.61
CA PHE A 171 -8.25 5.62 -2.58
C PHE A 171 -8.35 4.20 -3.12
N LEU A 172 -8.49 4.02 -4.44
CA LEU A 172 -8.77 2.72 -5.06
C LEU A 172 -10.06 2.10 -4.47
N LYS A 173 -11.16 2.86 -4.44
CA LYS A 173 -12.46 2.41 -3.93
C LYS A 173 -13.21 1.55 -4.95
#